data_AF-A0A6P9AF36-F1
#
_entry.id   AF-A0A6P9AF36-F1
#
_cell.length_a   1.000
_cell.length_b   1.000
_cell.length_c   1.000
_cell.angle_alpha   90.00
_cell.angle_beta   90.00
_cell.angle_gamma   90.00
#
_symmetry.space_group_name_H-M   'P 1'
#
loop_
_entity.id
_entity.type
_entity.pdbx_description
1 polymer ?
#
loop_
_entity_poly.entity_id
_entity_poly.type
_entity_poly.pdbx_seq_one_letter_code
_entity_poly.pdbx_strand_id
1 'polypeptide(L)'
;MHHTAGQECLDAEDCVIRVREIQTDQMRRMNFSDITYNFLVGGDGRVYEGCGWDRAASLRSLGPEFQDALSMALVGTYTQACPHFAQLDALAKAVGFFAEQGKLTADYRLVGACQLINTASPGLCFMEELATWDHWWRVSRAPEEPCPVSPWTP
;
A
#
# COMPACT_ATOMS: atom_id res chain seq x y z
N MET A 1 0.64 -1.67 3.59
CA MET A 1 0.20 -0.48 2.81
C MET A 1 1.40 0.24 2.23
N HIS A 2 1.33 0.56 0.94
CA HIS A 2 2.39 1.19 0.15
C HIS A 2 1.86 2.38 -0.64
N HIS A 3 2.76 3.23 -1.13
CA HIS A 3 2.57 3.94 -2.40
C HIS A 3 3.45 3.31 -3.49
N THR A 4 3.18 3.62 -4.75
CA THR A 4 3.99 3.09 -5.86
C THR A 4 5.26 3.88 -6.13
N ALA A 5 5.40 5.09 -5.56
CA ALA A 5 6.51 6.02 -5.80
C ALA A 5 6.68 6.38 -7.30
N GLY A 6 5.55 6.44 -8.01
CA GLY A 6 5.48 6.77 -9.43
C GLY A 6 4.56 7.94 -9.72
N GLN A 7 4.17 8.08 -10.99
CA GLN A 7 3.17 9.05 -11.41
C GLN A 7 1.79 8.66 -10.88
N GLU A 8 1.04 9.66 -10.47
CA GLU A 8 -0.37 9.54 -10.15
C GLU A 8 -1.20 9.35 -11.42
N CYS A 9 -2.46 8.97 -11.25
CA CYS A 9 -3.44 8.84 -12.31
C CYS A 9 -4.81 9.24 -11.78
N LEU A 10 -5.65 9.91 -12.58
CA LEU A 10 -6.91 10.51 -12.09
C LEU A 10 -8.16 10.02 -12.83
N ASP A 11 -7.99 9.35 -13.97
CA ASP A 11 -9.07 8.72 -14.72
C ASP A 11 -8.72 7.25 -15.02
N ALA A 12 -9.74 6.52 -15.44
CA ALA A 12 -9.64 5.08 -15.62
C ALA A 12 -8.64 4.67 -16.71
N GLU A 13 -8.51 5.47 -17.78
CA GLU A 13 -7.60 5.13 -18.89
C GLU A 13 -6.15 5.31 -18.46
N ASP A 14 -5.84 6.45 -17.85
CA ASP A 14 -4.51 6.72 -17.30
C ASP A 14 -4.15 5.73 -16.20
N CYS A 15 -5.06 5.41 -15.27
CA CYS A 15 -4.77 4.47 -14.21
C CYS A 15 -4.51 3.04 -14.71
N VAL A 16 -5.22 2.58 -15.75
CA VAL A 16 -4.89 1.30 -16.41
C VAL A 16 -3.50 1.32 -17.02
N ILE A 17 -3.10 2.44 -17.66
CA ILE A 17 -1.76 2.61 -18.20
C ILE A 17 -0.71 2.56 -17.07
N ARG A 18 -0.91 3.31 -15.98
CA ARG A 18 0.04 3.34 -14.85
C ARG A 18 0.22 2.00 -14.19
N VAL A 19 -0.84 1.25 -13.96
CA VAL A 19 -0.75 -0.09 -13.38
C VAL A 19 0.06 -1.04 -14.29
N ARG A 20 -0.13 -0.96 -15.61
CA ARG A 20 0.67 -1.73 -16.58
C ARG A 20 2.14 -1.31 -16.64
N GLU A 21 2.41 -0.02 -16.53
CA GLU A 21 3.78 0.51 -16.45
C GLU A 21 4.50 0.00 -15.19
N ILE A 22 3.82 0.03 -14.04
CA ILE A 22 4.36 -0.51 -12.78
C ILE A 22 4.69 -2.00 -12.92
N GLN A 23 3.76 -2.80 -13.45
CA GLN A 23 3.98 -4.23 -13.70
C GLN A 23 5.19 -4.43 -14.65
N THR A 24 5.23 -3.68 -15.76
CA THR A 24 6.31 -3.78 -16.76
C THR A 24 7.66 -3.45 -16.15
N ASP A 25 7.77 -2.38 -15.37
CA ASP A 25 9.03 -1.99 -14.73
C ASP A 25 9.46 -3.01 -13.68
N GLN A 26 8.54 -3.52 -12.86
CA GLN A 26 8.86 -4.54 -11.86
C GLN A 26 9.32 -5.86 -12.51
N MET A 27 8.70 -6.26 -13.62
CA MET A 27 9.12 -7.47 -14.34
C MET A 27 10.42 -7.28 -15.12
N ARG A 28 10.57 -6.16 -15.83
CA ARG A 28 11.69 -5.95 -16.77
C ARG A 28 12.93 -5.39 -16.11
N ARG A 29 12.78 -4.50 -15.12
CA ARG A 29 13.91 -3.81 -14.47
C ARG A 29 14.27 -4.44 -13.13
N MET A 30 13.28 -4.91 -12.38
CA MET A 30 13.48 -5.48 -11.04
C MET A 30 13.44 -7.01 -11.01
N ASN A 31 13.21 -7.65 -12.17
CA ASN A 31 13.23 -9.10 -12.35
C ASN A 31 12.22 -9.87 -11.47
N PHE A 32 11.09 -9.25 -11.15
CA PHE A 32 9.96 -9.94 -10.54
C PHE A 32 9.18 -10.74 -11.59
N SER A 33 8.50 -11.81 -11.19
CA SER A 33 7.65 -12.59 -12.09
C SER A 33 6.36 -11.86 -12.49
N ASP A 34 5.95 -10.88 -11.67
CA ASP A 34 4.73 -10.09 -11.84
C ASP A 34 4.83 -8.80 -11.02
N ILE A 35 3.79 -7.97 -11.04
CA ILE A 35 3.58 -6.85 -10.13
C ILE A 35 3.63 -7.33 -8.66
N THR A 36 4.31 -6.56 -7.81
CA THR A 36 4.72 -6.99 -6.47
C THR A 36 3.68 -6.71 -5.39
N TYR A 37 2.51 -6.17 -5.75
CA TYR A 37 1.39 -5.86 -4.85
C TYR A 37 0.19 -6.77 -5.18
N ASN A 38 -0.58 -7.14 -4.15
CA ASN A 38 -1.84 -7.89 -4.32
C ASN A 38 -2.87 -7.03 -5.05
N PHE A 39 -3.04 -5.79 -4.59
CA PHE A 39 -4.00 -4.83 -5.16
C PHE A 39 -3.42 -3.42 -5.18
N LEU A 40 -3.89 -2.60 -6.10
CA LEU A 40 -3.53 -1.19 -6.20
C LEU A 40 -4.79 -0.32 -6.21
N VAL A 41 -4.68 0.93 -5.80
CA VAL A 41 -5.78 1.89 -5.86
C VAL A 41 -5.35 3.14 -6.63
N GLY A 42 -6.01 3.40 -7.75
CA GLY A 42 -5.77 4.56 -8.61
C GLY A 42 -6.40 5.83 -8.05
N GLY A 43 -5.89 7.01 -8.43
CA GLY A 43 -6.48 8.31 -8.08
C GLY A 43 -7.90 8.50 -8.63
N ASP A 44 -8.30 7.66 -9.59
CA ASP A 44 -9.67 7.52 -10.10
C ASP A 44 -10.63 6.80 -9.12
N GLY A 45 -10.14 6.33 -7.97
CA GLY A 45 -10.92 5.65 -6.95
C GLY A 45 -11.27 4.19 -7.27
N ARG A 46 -10.53 3.55 -8.20
CA ARG A 46 -10.72 2.13 -8.53
C ARG A 46 -9.65 1.25 -7.90
N VAL A 47 -10.05 0.03 -7.58
CA VAL A 47 -9.14 -1.04 -7.14
C VAL A 47 -8.73 -1.86 -8.36
N TYR A 48 -7.43 -2.04 -8.53
CA TYR A 48 -6.81 -2.82 -9.60
C TYR A 48 -6.20 -4.08 -9.01
N GLU A 49 -6.53 -5.23 -9.60
CA GLU A 49 -5.90 -6.51 -9.23
C GLU A 49 -4.45 -6.54 -9.72
N GLY A 50 -3.53 -6.81 -8.80
CA GLY A 50 -2.13 -7.10 -9.09
C GLY A 50 -1.90 -8.60 -9.13
N CYS A 51 -1.07 -9.14 -8.23
CA CYS A 51 -0.87 -10.59 -8.12
C CYS A 51 -2.05 -11.33 -7.43
N GLY A 52 -3.19 -10.65 -7.25
CA GLY A 52 -4.40 -11.23 -6.69
C GLY A 52 -4.24 -11.65 -5.23
N TRP A 53 -4.70 -12.85 -4.89
CA TRP A 53 -4.70 -13.37 -3.51
C TRP A 53 -3.43 -14.14 -3.13
N ASP A 54 -2.54 -14.39 -4.08
CA ASP A 54 -1.26 -15.08 -3.83
C ASP A 54 -0.29 -14.19 -3.06
N ARG A 55 0.71 -14.79 -2.39
CA ARG A 55 1.69 -14.02 -1.60
C ARG A 55 2.46 -13.03 -2.49
N ALA A 56 2.20 -11.74 -2.27
CA ALA A 56 2.82 -10.66 -3.00
C ALA A 56 4.35 -10.62 -2.83
N ALA A 57 5.05 -10.33 -3.93
CA ALA A 57 6.52 -10.28 -3.93
C ALA A 57 7.07 -9.21 -2.98
N SER A 58 6.34 -8.10 -2.76
CA SER A 58 6.71 -7.05 -1.80
C SER A 58 6.79 -7.54 -0.34
N LEU A 59 6.16 -8.68 -0.01
CA LEU A 59 6.16 -9.28 1.32
C LEU A 59 7.20 -10.39 1.48
N ARG A 60 7.93 -10.76 0.42
CA ARG A 60 8.84 -11.93 0.43
C ARG A 60 10.08 -11.73 1.29
N SER A 61 10.53 -10.50 1.46
CA SER A 61 11.65 -10.15 2.34
C SER A 61 11.25 -10.10 3.82
N LEU A 62 9.95 -10.20 4.13
CA LEU A 62 9.43 -10.17 5.49
C LEU A 62 9.42 -11.57 6.11
N GLY A 63 9.43 -11.61 7.45
CA GLY A 63 9.40 -12.83 8.23
C GLY A 63 8.13 -13.68 8.05
N PRO A 64 8.13 -14.91 8.60
CA PRO A 64 7.01 -15.85 8.49
C PRO A 64 5.69 -15.30 9.04
N GLU A 65 5.72 -14.33 9.95
CA GLU A 65 4.54 -13.65 10.48
C GLU A 65 3.74 -12.85 9.42
N PHE A 66 4.34 -12.56 8.26
CA PHE A 66 3.68 -11.91 7.12
C PHE A 66 3.35 -12.87 5.97
N GLN A 67 3.38 -14.19 6.22
CA GLN A 67 3.13 -15.19 5.18
C GLN A 67 1.74 -15.07 4.56
N ASP A 68 0.73 -14.76 5.37
CA ASP A 68 -0.68 -14.65 4.96
C ASP A 68 -1.15 -13.19 4.82
N ALA A 69 -0.21 -12.23 4.77
CA ALA A 69 -0.53 -10.81 4.64
C ALA A 69 -0.88 -10.45 3.18
N LEU A 70 -1.72 -9.41 3.03
CA LEU A 70 -1.97 -8.75 1.75
C LEU A 70 -1.22 -7.42 1.67
N SER A 71 -0.65 -7.14 0.51
CA SER A 71 0.06 -5.91 0.18
C SER A 71 -0.76 -5.06 -0.79
N MET A 72 -1.19 -3.89 -0.35
CA MET A 72 -1.91 -2.93 -1.18
C MET A 72 -1.11 -1.64 -1.35
N ALA A 73 -1.20 -1.03 -2.54
CA ALA A 73 -0.49 0.20 -2.88
C ALA A 73 -1.41 1.30 -3.45
N LEU A 74 -1.22 2.55 -3.04
CA LEU A 74 -1.81 3.70 -3.74
C LEU A 74 -0.92 4.09 -4.94
N VAL A 75 -1.51 4.22 -6.12
CA VAL A 75 -0.79 4.64 -7.34
C VAL A 75 -0.45 6.12 -7.22
N GLY A 76 0.83 6.44 -7.03
CA GLY A 76 1.31 7.79 -6.82
C GLY A 76 2.55 7.89 -5.92
N THR A 77 2.94 9.13 -5.61
CA THR A 77 4.04 9.44 -4.70
C THR A 77 3.58 10.39 -3.60
N TYR A 78 3.49 9.87 -2.37
CA TYR A 78 2.90 10.60 -1.22
C TYR A 78 3.93 10.97 -0.14
N THR A 79 5.20 11.14 -0.54
CA THR A 79 6.25 11.60 0.38
C THR A 79 6.08 13.06 0.80
N GLN A 80 5.51 13.89 -0.09
CA GLN A 80 5.29 15.33 0.13
C GLN A 80 3.83 15.76 -0.15
N ALA A 81 2.99 14.85 -0.63
CA ALA A 81 1.59 15.08 -0.94
C ALA A 81 0.71 14.05 -0.23
N CYS A 82 -0.55 14.40 0.00
CA CYS A 82 -1.56 13.48 0.50
C CYS A 82 -2.23 12.73 -0.66
N PRO A 83 -2.63 11.46 -0.47
CA PRO A 83 -3.46 10.77 -1.45
C PRO A 83 -4.81 11.46 -1.66
N HIS A 84 -5.39 11.25 -2.83
CA HIS A 84 -6.73 11.74 -3.11
C HIS A 84 -7.76 11.05 -2.22
N PHE A 85 -8.80 11.78 -1.81
CA PHE A 85 -9.89 11.20 -1.01
C PHE A 85 -10.52 9.97 -1.68
N ALA A 86 -10.67 9.99 -3.01
CA ALA A 86 -11.18 8.86 -3.77
C ALA A 86 -10.33 7.58 -3.59
N GLN A 87 -9.01 7.70 -3.48
CA GLN A 87 -8.13 6.57 -3.19
C GLN A 87 -8.32 6.04 -1.77
N LEU A 88 -8.37 6.93 -0.79
CA LEU A 88 -8.52 6.55 0.62
C LEU A 88 -9.87 5.86 0.86
N ASP A 89 -10.95 6.43 0.33
CA ASP A 89 -12.30 5.87 0.40
C ASP A 89 -12.39 4.50 -0.32
N ALA A 90 -11.82 4.38 -1.52
CA ALA A 90 -11.80 3.10 -2.24
C ALA A 90 -10.96 2.04 -1.51
N LEU A 91 -9.82 2.42 -0.93
CA LEU A 91 -8.98 1.53 -0.14
C LEU A 91 -9.71 1.05 1.13
N ALA A 92 -10.36 1.95 1.87
CA ALA A 92 -11.11 1.61 3.06
C ALA A 92 -12.28 0.65 2.74
N LYS A 93 -13.02 0.93 1.66
CA LYS A 93 -14.09 0.05 1.16
C LYS A 93 -13.57 -1.32 0.73
N ALA A 94 -12.41 -1.37 0.07
CA ALA A 94 -11.79 -2.63 -0.34
C ALA A 94 -11.38 -3.48 0.88
N VAL A 95 -10.74 -2.87 1.88
CA VAL A 95 -10.37 -3.55 3.13
C VAL A 95 -11.61 -4.08 3.85
N GLY A 96 -12.66 -3.27 3.97
CA GLY A 96 -13.94 -3.69 4.55
C GLY A 96 -14.55 -4.87 3.81
N PHE A 97 -14.62 -4.80 2.48
CA PHE A 97 -15.10 -5.89 1.64
C PHE A 97 -14.25 -7.16 1.80
N PHE A 98 -12.91 -7.04 1.88
CA PHE A 98 -12.04 -8.20 2.08
C PHE A 98 -12.28 -8.86 3.44
N ALA A 99 -12.52 -8.09 4.50
CA ALA A 99 -12.91 -8.62 5.80
C ALA A 99 -14.26 -9.34 5.74
N GLU A 100 -15.27 -8.76 5.11
CA GLU A 100 -16.59 -9.38 4.93
C GLU A 100 -16.54 -10.69 4.14
N GLN A 101 -15.65 -10.78 3.15
CA GLN A 101 -15.43 -11.99 2.36
C GLN A 101 -14.53 -13.04 3.06
N GLY A 102 -14.09 -12.78 4.29
CA GLY A 102 -13.19 -13.69 5.02
C GLY A 102 -11.78 -13.78 4.44
N LYS A 103 -11.37 -12.78 3.65
CA LYS A 103 -10.01 -12.64 3.12
C LYS A 103 -9.04 -12.02 4.12
N LEU A 104 -9.58 -11.36 5.15
CA LEU A 104 -8.85 -10.86 6.31
C LEU A 104 -9.40 -11.54 7.57
N THR A 105 -8.52 -11.84 8.54
CA THR A 105 -8.96 -12.37 9.84
C THR A 105 -9.74 -11.32 10.61
N ALA A 106 -10.58 -11.71 11.57
CA ALA A 106 -11.34 -10.75 12.39
C ALA A 106 -10.45 -9.78 13.19
N ASP A 107 -9.18 -10.16 13.43
CA ASP A 107 -8.16 -9.39 14.14
C ASP A 107 -7.01 -8.94 13.21
N TYR A 108 -7.29 -8.78 11.90
CA TYR A 108 -6.31 -8.32 10.94
C TYR A 108 -5.65 -7.01 11.39
N ARG A 109 -4.45 -6.75 10.86
CA ARG A 109 -3.65 -5.59 11.23
C ARG A 109 -3.31 -4.77 10.01
N LEU A 110 -3.52 -3.46 10.11
CA LEU A 110 -3.09 -2.49 9.12
C LEU A 110 -1.72 -1.95 9.50
N VAL A 111 -0.80 -2.04 8.54
CA VAL A 111 0.58 -1.58 8.69
C VAL A 111 1.06 -0.88 7.43
N GLY A 112 1.81 0.21 7.61
CA GLY A 112 2.56 0.86 6.55
C GLY A 112 3.91 0.20 6.30
N ALA A 113 4.39 0.26 5.06
CA ALA A 113 5.66 -0.34 4.68
C ALA A 113 6.86 0.16 5.50
N CYS A 114 6.89 1.47 5.82
CA CYS A 114 7.92 2.08 6.67
C CYS A 114 7.94 1.54 8.11
N GLN A 115 6.87 0.89 8.58
CA GLN A 115 6.86 0.23 9.89
C GLN A 115 7.60 -1.11 9.84
N LEU A 116 7.82 -1.68 8.65
CA LEU A 116 8.30 -3.04 8.45
C LEU A 116 9.67 -3.13 7.75
N ILE A 117 9.99 -2.17 6.88
CA ILE A 117 11.26 -2.08 6.14
C ILE A 117 11.76 -0.63 6.10
N ASN A 118 13.03 -0.41 5.75
CA ASN A 118 13.56 0.95 5.59
C ASN A 118 13.07 1.53 4.25
N THR A 119 12.03 2.34 4.29
CA THR A 119 11.41 2.97 3.12
C THR A 119 10.59 4.19 3.54
N ALA A 120 10.47 5.17 2.65
CA ALA A 120 9.55 6.30 2.82
C ALA A 120 8.08 5.92 2.51
N SER A 121 7.84 4.75 1.91
CA SER A 121 6.49 4.25 1.60
C SER A 121 5.74 3.92 2.90
N PRO A 122 4.45 4.24 3.04
CA PRO A 122 3.54 4.73 2.00
C PRO A 122 3.49 6.26 1.86
N GLY A 123 4.37 7.00 2.51
CA GLY A 123 4.38 8.46 2.56
C GLY A 123 3.79 9.01 3.85
N LEU A 124 4.19 10.23 4.22
CA LEU A 124 3.86 10.82 5.52
C LEU A 124 2.35 10.94 5.73
N CYS A 125 1.68 11.70 4.86
CA CYS A 125 0.25 11.99 5.04
C CYS A 125 -0.62 10.73 4.99
N PHE A 126 -0.28 9.77 4.13
CA PHE A 126 -0.99 8.50 4.09
C PHE A 126 -0.72 7.65 5.36
N MET A 127 0.49 7.69 5.91
CA MET A 127 0.74 7.03 7.20
C MET A 127 -0.07 7.63 8.34
N GLU A 128 -0.20 8.95 8.38
CA GLU A 128 -1.00 9.64 9.40
C GLU A 128 -2.47 9.29 9.27
N GLU A 129 -3.01 9.28 8.05
CA GLU A 129 -4.37 8.81 7.77
C GLU A 129 -4.57 7.36 8.22
N LEU A 130 -3.67 6.45 7.81
CA LEU A 130 -3.75 5.03 8.16
C LEU A 130 -3.69 4.80 9.68
N ALA A 131 -3.00 5.67 10.42
CA ALA A 131 -2.93 5.59 11.88
C ALA A 131 -4.25 5.93 12.60
N THR A 132 -5.21 6.53 11.88
CA THR A 132 -6.55 6.80 12.39
C THR A 132 -7.55 5.66 12.14
N TRP A 133 -7.20 4.70 11.28
CA TRP A 133 -8.10 3.61 10.90
C TRP A 133 -8.19 2.55 12.00
N ASP A 134 -9.35 1.91 12.10
CA ASP A 134 -9.49 0.68 12.88
C ASP A 134 -8.46 -0.36 12.40
N HIS A 135 -8.07 -1.27 13.28
CA HIS A 135 -7.05 -2.28 13.01
C HIS A 135 -5.63 -1.75 12.74
N TRP A 136 -5.38 -0.44 12.85
CA TRP A 136 -4.01 0.08 12.78
C TRP A 136 -3.13 -0.53 13.87
N TRP A 137 -2.01 -1.10 13.44
CA TRP A 137 -1.06 -1.73 14.35
C TRP A 137 0.20 -0.90 14.51
N ARG A 138 0.41 -0.39 15.73
CA ARG A 138 1.63 0.29 16.12
C ARG A 138 2.77 -0.72 16.31
N VAL A 139 3.58 -0.91 15.28
CA VAL A 139 4.82 -1.68 15.38
C VAL A 139 5.85 -0.89 16.19
N SER A 140 6.29 -1.44 17.33
CA SER A 140 7.38 -0.88 18.13
C SER A 140 8.72 -1.17 17.45
N ARG A 141 9.23 -0.24 16.62
CA ARG A 141 10.60 -0.31 16.10
C ARG A 141 11.59 0.35 17.05
N ALA A 142 12.83 -0.17 17.07
CA ALA A 142 13.97 0.52 17.64
C ALA A 142 14.19 1.88 16.92
N PRO A 143 14.66 2.93 17.62
CA PRO A 143 14.54 4.33 17.23
C PRO A 143 15.39 4.80 16.05
N GLU A 144 16.06 3.92 15.29
CA GLU A 144 17.08 4.38 14.33
C GLU A 144 16.48 5.09 13.11
N GLU A 145 15.32 4.68 12.58
CA GLU A 145 14.61 5.44 11.53
C GLU A 145 13.09 5.19 11.60
N PRO A 146 12.31 6.04 12.29
CA PRO A 146 10.86 5.93 12.28
C PRO A 146 10.32 6.17 10.87
N CYS A 147 9.13 5.63 10.58
CA CYS A 147 8.31 6.11 9.47
C CYS A 147 8.40 7.63 9.37
N PRO A 148 8.36 8.22 8.15
CA PRO A 148 8.38 9.67 8.02
C PRO A 148 7.36 10.26 9.00
N VAL A 149 7.84 10.99 10.00
CA VAL A 149 7.04 11.64 11.04
C VAL A 149 6.79 13.06 10.58
N SER A 150 5.57 13.56 10.79
CA SER A 150 5.26 14.92 10.41
C SER A 150 6.05 15.89 11.28
N PRO A 151 6.67 16.92 10.68
CA PRO A 151 7.25 18.02 11.46
C PRO A 151 6.17 18.82 12.23
N TRP A 152 4.89 18.55 11.96
CA TRP A 152 3.73 19.18 12.60
C TRP A 152 2.99 18.17 13.48
N THR A 153 3.67 17.67 14.50
CA THR A 153 2.99 17.11 15.68
C THR A 153 2.84 18.24 16.71
N PRO A 154 1.62 18.53 17.23
CA PRO A 154 1.42 19.56 18.24
C PRO A 154 2.09 19.24 19.57
#